data_AF-A0A7C9VHH2-F1
#
_entry.id   AF-A0A7C9VHH2-F1
#
_cell.length_a   1.000
_cell.length_b   1.000
_cell.length_c   1.000
_cell.angle_alpha   90.00
_cell.angle_beta   90.00
_cell.angle_gamma   90.00
#
_symmetry.space_group_name_H-M   'P 1'
#
loop_
_entity.id
_entity.type
_entity.pdbx_description
1 polymer ?
#
loop_
_entity_poly.entity_id
_entity_poly.type
_entity_poly.pdbx_seq_one_letter_code
_entity_poly.pdbx_strand_id
1 'polypeptide(L)' 'MDASLAFPILVGLIAVALLFDFLNGLHDAANSIATIVSTRVLRPQYAVAWAAFFNFIAFAVFGLHVAQTIGTG' A
#
# COMPACT_ATOMS: atom_id res chain seq x y z
N MET A 1 -31.18 -4.24 1.64
CA MET A 1 -30.43 -3.19 2.35
C MET A 1 -30.87 -1.87 1.77
N ASP A 2 -31.38 -0.97 2.60
CA ASP A 2 -31.89 0.32 2.15
C ASP A 2 -30.72 1.16 1.62
N ALA A 3 -30.89 1.80 0.47
CA ALA A 3 -29.81 2.55 -0.19
C ALA A 3 -29.21 3.66 0.70
N SER A 4 -30.01 4.16 1.65
CA SER A 4 -29.59 5.12 2.68
C SER A 4 -28.53 4.59 3.64
N LEU A 5 -28.54 3.29 3.92
CA LEU A 5 -27.53 2.63 4.76
C LEU A 5 -26.35 2.11 3.94
N ALA A 6 -26.57 1.73 2.69
CA ALA A 6 -25.52 1.21 1.81
C ALA A 6 -24.42 2.24 1.51
N PHE A 7 -24.79 3.49 1.24
CA PHE A 7 -23.83 4.56 0.93
C PHE A 7 -22.85 4.89 2.07
N PRO A 8 -23.29 5.19 3.31
CA PRO A 8 -22.37 5.48 4.42
C PRO A 8 -21.50 4.27 4.80
N ILE A 9 -22.03 3.04 4.69
CA ILE A 9 -21.25 1.83 4.92
C ILE A 9 -20.15 1.68 3.85
N LEU A 10 -20.46 1.90 2.58
CA LEU A 10 -19.47 1.85 1.49
C LEU A 10 -18.35 2.87 1.71
N VAL A 11 -18.71 4.11 2.05
CA VAL A 11 -17.72 5.17 2.35
C VAL A 11 -16.85 4.77 3.55
N GLY A 12 -17.45 4.24 4.60
CA GLY A 12 -16.72 3.73 5.77
C GLY A 12 -15.76 2.59 5.41
N LEU A 13 -16.19 1.66 4.57
CA LEU A 13 -15.37 0.53 4.12
C LEU A 13 -14.18 0.99 3.27
N ILE A 14 -14.39 1.95 2.36
CA ILE A 14 -13.30 2.57 1.59
C ILE A 14 -12.32 3.29 2.52
N ALA A 15 -12.81 4.04 3.51
CA ALA A 15 -11.95 4.74 4.45
C ALA A 15 -11.06 3.78 5.26
N VAL A 16 -11.64 2.68 5.75
CA VAL A 16 -10.87 1.62 6.46
C VAL A 16 -9.87 0.94 5.52
N ALA A 17 -10.27 0.65 4.28
CA ALA A 17 -9.38 0.05 3.28
C ALA A 17 -8.18 0.95 2.98
N LEU A 18 -8.39 2.25 2.77
CA LEU A 18 -7.32 3.22 2.54
C LEU A 18 -6.39 3.35 3.76
N LEU A 19 -6.95 3.34 4.98
CA LEU A 19 -6.15 3.39 6.19
C LEU A 19 -5.28 2.14 6.35
N PHE A 20 -5.87 0.96 6.09
CA PHE A 20 -5.14 -0.30 6.11
C PHE A 20 -4.02 -0.29 5.07
N ASP A 21 -4.32 0.08 3.82
CA ASP A 21 -3.34 0.14 2.74
C ASP A 21 -2.16 1.08 3.07
N PHE A 22 -2.46 2.25 3.64
CA PHE A 22 -1.43 3.18 4.12
C PHE A 22 -0.52 2.58 5.20
N LEU A 23 -1.09 1.92 6.22
CA LEU A 23 -0.32 1.29 7.29
C LEU A 23 0.54 0.13 6.77
N ASN A 24 0.02 -0.67 5.84
CA ASN A 24 0.79 -1.73 5.19
C ASN A 24 1.96 -1.14 4.37
N GLY A 25 1.70 -0.11 3.56
CA GLY A 25 2.74 0.55 2.77
C GLY A 25 3.87 1.14 3.63
N LEU A 26 3.56 1.67 4.82
CA LEU A 26 4.58 2.16 5.76
C LEU A 26 5.49 1.03 6.26
N HIS A 27 4.90 -0.12 6.60
CA HIS A 27 5.65 -1.27 7.08
C HIS A 27 6.51 -1.89 5.97
N ASP A 28 5.97 -2.00 4.76
CA ASP A 28 6.69 -2.49 3.59
C ASP A 28 7.85 -1.57 3.19
N ALA A 29 7.65 -0.26 3.32
CA ALA A 29 8.72 0.71 3.11
C ALA A 29 9.85 0.51 4.13
N ALA A 30 9.54 0.32 5.41
CA ALA A 30 10.54 0.07 6.45
C ALA A 30 11.36 -1.20 6.16
N ASN A 31 10.69 -2.29 5.78
CA ASN A 31 11.33 -3.55 5.45
C ASN A 31 12.22 -3.44 4.19
N SER A 32 11.80 -2.68 3.19
CA SER A 32 12.54 -2.51 1.93
C SER A 32 13.76 -1.58 2.06
N ILE A 33 13.74 -0.62 2.99
CA ILE A 33 14.84 0.35 3.15
C ILE A 33 15.84 -0.02 4.25
N ALA A 34 15.49 -0.94 5.15
CA ALA A 34 16.29 -1.27 6.33
C ALA A 34 17.76 -1.58 5.98
N THR A 35 18.00 -2.37 4.93
CA THR A 35 19.34 -2.77 4.50
C THR A 35 20.15 -1.61 3.93
N ILE A 36 19.55 -0.82 3.04
CA ILE A 36 20.21 0.32 2.36
C ILE A 36 20.53 1.45 3.35
N VAL A 37 19.64 1.70 4.31
CA VAL A 37 19.84 2.71 5.35
C VAL A 37 20.86 2.23 6.39
N SER A 38 20.82 0.95 6.78
CA SER A 38 21.79 0.34 7.72
C SER A 38 23.22 0.34 7.16
N THR A 39 23.36 0.03 5.86
CA THR A 39 24.65 0.07 5.14
C THR A 39 25.09 1.50 4.78
N ARG A 40 24.28 2.52 5.07
CA ARG A 40 24.54 3.94 4.79
C ARG A 40 24.74 4.24 3.29
N VAL A 41 24.18 3.41 2.41
CA VAL A 41 24.24 3.63 0.95
C VAL A 41 23.39 4.82 0.54
N LEU A 42 22.23 5.01 1.19
CA LEU A 42 21.34 6.16 0.98
C LEU A 42 20.93 6.77 2.31
N ARG A 43 20.67 8.09 2.31
CA ARG A 43 20.05 8.76 3.46
C ARG A 43 18.60 8.29 3.62
N PRO A 44 18.06 8.20 4.84
CA PRO A 44 16.71 7.68 5.11
C PRO A 44 15.61 8.34 4.27
N GLN A 45 15.71 9.66 4.07
CA GLN A 45 14.75 10.44 3.29
C GLN A 45 14.65 9.97 1.84
N TYR A 46 15.80 9.74 1.19
CA TYR A 46 15.85 9.25 -0.19
C TYR A 46 15.44 7.78 -0.28
N ALA A 47 15.77 6.98 0.72
CA ALA A 47 15.36 5.59 0.76
C ALA A 47 13.83 5.46 0.86
N VAL A 48 13.17 6.28 1.69
CA VAL A 48 11.70 6.32 1.79
C VAL A 48 11.07 6.78 0.47
N ALA A 49 11.62 7.83 -0.16
CA ALA A 49 11.12 8.29 -1.46
C ALA A 49 11.25 7.21 -2.55
N TRP A 50 12.36 6.45 -2.53
CA TRP A 50 12.59 5.31 -3.40
C TRP A 50 11.58 4.19 -3.15
N ALA A 51 11.38 3.81 -1.89
CA ALA A 51 10.39 2.78 -1.53
C ALA A 51 8.96 3.18 -1.94
N ALA A 52 8.55 4.42 -1.68
CA ALA A 52 7.24 4.93 -2.07
C ALA A 52 7.03 4.89 -3.60
N PHE A 53 8.05 5.26 -4.37
CA PHE A 53 7.99 5.23 -5.83
C PHE A 53 7.79 3.81 -6.38
N PHE A 54 8.59 2.84 -5.93
CA PHE A 54 8.47 1.46 -6.41
C PHE A 54 7.22 0.76 -5.86
N ASN A 55 6.82 1.03 -4.63
CA ASN A 55 5.58 0.51 -4.06
C ASN A 55 4.36 0.99 -4.87
N PHE A 56 4.37 2.26 -5.30
CA PHE A 56 3.32 2.79 -6.18
C PHE A 56 3.41 2.25 -7.61
N ILE A 57 4.58 2.19 -8.24
CA ILE A 57 4.69 1.78 -9.65
C ILE A 57 4.47 0.27 -9.87
N ALA A 58 4.65 -0.55 -8.83
CA ALA A 58 4.53 -2.00 -8.95
C ALA A 58 3.20 -2.45 -9.57
N PHE A 59 2.07 -1.83 -9.21
CA PHE A 59 0.76 -2.23 -9.79
C PHE A 59 0.67 -1.94 -11.30
N ALA A 60 1.36 -0.90 -11.79
CA ALA A 60 1.33 -0.50 -13.19
C ALA A 60 2.19 -1.43 -14.07
N VAL A 61 3.24 -2.04 -13.50
CA VAL A 61 4.17 -2.92 -14.22
C VAL A 61 3.77 -4.39 -14.11
N PHE A 62 3.35 -4.84 -12.92
CA PHE A 62 3.02 -6.25 -12.67
C PHE A 62 1.52 -6.57 -12.78
N GLY A 63 0.67 -5.54 -12.93
CA GLY A 63 -0.77 -5.69 -13.05
C GLY A 63 -1.45 -6.15 -11.77
N LEU A 64 -2.72 -6.54 -11.87
CA LEU A 64 -3.60 -6.83 -10.72
C LEU A 64 -3.73 -8.34 -10.40
N HIS A 65 -2.75 -9.17 -10.78
CA HIS A 65 -2.82 -10.63 -10.63
C HIS A 65 -3.06 -11.08 -9.17
N VAL A 66 -2.39 -10.43 -8.21
CA VAL A 66 -2.55 -10.73 -6.79
C VAL A 66 -3.95 -10.35 -6.31
N ALA A 67 -4.45 -9.16 -6.71
CA ALA A 67 -5.79 -8.71 -6.35
C ALA A 67 -6.88 -9.65 -6.90
N GLN A 68 -6.70 -10.16 -8.12
CA GLN A 68 -7.62 -11.13 -8.72
C GLN A 68 -7.62 -12.47 -7.96
N THR A 69 -6.45 -12.93 -7.54
CA THR A 69 -6.33 -14.20 -6.79
C THR A 69 -6.98 -14.11 -5.42
N ILE A 70 -6.76 -13.00 -4.70
CA ILE A 70 -7.36 -12.75 -3.39
C ILE A 70 -8.87 -12.52 -3.49
N GLY A 71 -9.35 -11.86 -4.56
CA GLY A 71 -10.78 -11.59 -4.75
C GLY A 71 -11.63 -12.82 -5.10
N THR A 72 -11.02 -13.91 -5.56
CA THR A 72 -11.68 -15.19 -5.85
C THR A 72 -11.46 -16.26 -4.78
N GLY A 73 -10.61 -15.97 -3.78
CA GLY A 73 -10.27 -16.87 -2.69
C GLY A 73 -11.31 -16.93 -1.59
#